data_AF-A0A833QCW3-F1
#
_entry.id   AF-A0A833QCW3-F1
#
_cell.length_a   1.000
_cell.length_b   1.000
_cell.length_c   1.000
_cell.angle_alpha   90.00
_cell.angle_beta   90.00
_cell.angle_gamma   90.00
#
_symmetry.space_group_name_H-M   'P 1'
#
loop_
_entity.id
_entity.type
_entity.pdbx_description
1 polymer ?
#
loop_
_entity_poly.entity_id
_entity_poly.type
_entity_poly.pdbx_seq_one_letter_code
_entity_poly.pdbx_strand_id
1 'polypeptide(L)'
;MLINCVLFDLDLAMRQLLYCADLDLAMRQLLYCASSKATIRDYLENFHFEFDSTFLREKLFIGSQYGFVAVLDQYSEPSLFNPPLTGDIISLPSITTVQTVRPFRSANGYLVSYLYCVCITNPESPFERYAFEHFQDIILFQKIMVSSNPSISSSSFVAAALIGPNLAIAMPGKGRWNLLERKCYMDIMFR
;
A
#
# COMPACT_ATOMS: atom_id res chain seq x y z
N MET A 1 -25.87 -8.25 9.71
CA MET A 1 -26.45 -9.20 8.74
C MET A 1 -25.89 -8.86 7.37
N LEU A 2 -25.25 -9.86 6.73
CA LEU A 2 -24.73 -9.93 5.35
C LEU A 2 -23.53 -9.05 4.99
N ILE A 3 -22.35 -9.69 5.06
CA ILE A 3 -21.12 -9.33 4.36
C ILE A 3 -21.33 -9.63 2.87
N ASN A 4 -21.20 -8.62 2.02
CA ASN A 4 -21.09 -8.81 0.57
C ASN A 4 -19.69 -8.36 0.14
N CYS A 5 -18.76 -9.31 0.02
CA CYS A 5 -17.53 -9.14 -0.73
C CYS A 5 -17.78 -9.69 -2.14
N VAL A 6 -17.63 -8.85 -3.16
CA VAL A 6 -17.62 -9.31 -4.56
C VAL A 6 -16.17 -9.37 -5.00
N LEU A 7 -15.60 -10.58 -5.06
CA LEU A 7 -14.40 -10.88 -5.84
C LEU A 7 -14.83 -11.14 -7.30
N PHE A 8 -14.13 -10.57 -8.26
CA PHE A 8 -14.17 -11.05 -9.65
C PHE A 8 -12.84 -11.73 -9.99
N ASP A 9 -12.98 -12.89 -10.62
CA ASP A 9 -11.92 -13.80 -11.05
C ASP A 9 -11.10 -13.21 -12.21
N LEU A 10 -9.82 -13.61 -12.23
CA LEU A 10 -8.76 -13.13 -13.09
C LEU A 10 -8.94 -13.61 -14.53
N ASP A 11 -8.83 -12.67 -15.47
CA ASP A 11 -8.32 -12.98 -16.81
C ASP A 11 -7.14 -12.06 -17.12
N LEU A 12 -6.16 -12.60 -17.81
CA LEU A 12 -4.72 -12.27 -17.78
C LEU A 12 -4.32 -10.93 -18.44
N ALA A 13 -5.15 -9.89 -18.36
CA ALA A 13 -4.84 -8.53 -18.80
C ALA A 13 -5.25 -7.52 -17.71
N MET A 14 -4.28 -7.17 -16.86
CA MET A 14 -4.38 -6.24 -15.72
C MET A 14 -5.44 -5.13 -15.85
N ARG A 15 -6.47 -5.19 -15.00
CA ARG A 15 -7.39 -4.09 -14.65
C ARG A 15 -7.57 -4.13 -13.14
N GLN A 16 -6.78 -3.35 -12.40
CA GLN A 16 -6.89 -3.30 -10.93
C GLN A 16 -8.15 -2.49 -10.56
N LEU A 17 -9.14 -3.18 -9.98
CA LEU A 17 -10.34 -2.59 -9.35
C LEU A 17 -10.13 -2.67 -7.84
N LEU A 18 -9.99 -1.53 -7.15
CA LEU A 18 -10.00 -1.50 -5.68
C LEU A 18 -11.38 -1.13 -5.17
N TYR A 19 -11.88 -1.90 -4.21
CA TYR A 19 -13.13 -1.67 -3.48
C TYR A 19 -12.81 -1.39 -2.01
N CYS A 20 -13.26 -0.24 -1.49
CA CYS A 20 -13.17 0.10 -0.07
C CYS A 20 -14.41 -0.46 0.66
N ALA A 21 -14.20 -1.37 1.60
CA ALA A 21 -15.25 -1.96 2.44
C ALA A 21 -15.23 -1.37 3.85
N ASP A 22 -15.40 -0.05 3.99
CA ASP A 22 -15.76 0.55 5.29
C ASP A 22 -17.10 1.28 5.16
N LEU A 23 -18.14 0.62 5.66
CA LEU A 23 -19.50 1.14 5.81
C LEU A 23 -19.56 1.95 7.11
N ASP A 24 -19.04 3.17 7.08
CA ASP A 24 -19.69 4.32 7.73
C ASP A 24 -18.90 5.61 7.41
N LEU A 25 -19.59 6.54 6.77
CA LEU A 25 -19.23 7.93 6.48
C LEU A 25 -18.12 8.29 5.47
N ALA A 26 -17.23 7.39 5.03
CA ALA A 26 -16.22 7.76 4.02
C ALA A 26 -16.11 6.77 2.84
N MET A 27 -16.90 7.06 1.81
CA MET A 27 -16.49 6.93 0.39
C MET A 27 -16.43 5.51 -0.21
N ARG A 28 -17.46 5.17 -0.98
CA ARG A 28 -17.47 4.04 -1.91
C ARG A 28 -16.81 4.47 -3.22
N GLN A 29 -15.48 4.57 -3.23
CA GLN A 29 -14.73 4.89 -4.44
C GLN A 29 -14.20 3.62 -5.09
N LEU A 30 -14.50 3.45 -6.38
CA LEU A 30 -13.89 2.44 -7.23
C LEU A 30 -12.89 3.12 -8.15
N LEU A 31 -11.62 2.73 -8.01
CA LEU A 31 -10.56 3.11 -8.94
C LEU A 31 -10.48 2.08 -10.05
N TYR A 32 -10.61 2.52 -11.30
CA TYR A 32 -10.40 1.74 -12.50
C TYR A 32 -9.22 2.33 -13.27
N CYS A 33 -8.16 1.54 -13.49
CA CYS A 33 -7.01 1.98 -14.28
C CYS A 33 -6.97 1.23 -15.62
N ALA A 34 -7.06 1.98 -16.73
CA ALA A 34 -6.75 1.52 -18.08
C ALA A 34 -5.41 2.11 -18.55
N SER A 35 -4.86 1.53 -19.61
CA SER A 35 -3.50 1.79 -20.14
C SER A 35 -3.12 3.25 -20.40
N SER A 36 -4.06 4.20 -20.36
CA SER A 36 -3.79 5.65 -20.49
C SER A 36 -4.68 6.54 -19.62
N LYS A 37 -5.67 5.99 -18.91
CA LYS A 37 -6.63 6.74 -18.11
C LYS A 37 -6.98 5.98 -16.85
N ALA A 38 -7.09 6.70 -15.74
CA ALA A 38 -7.66 6.16 -14.52
C ALA A 38 -8.93 6.91 -14.17
N THR A 39 -9.90 6.18 -13.66
CA THR A 39 -11.23 6.68 -13.32
C THR A 39 -11.53 6.36 -11.88
N ILE A 40 -11.91 7.38 -11.11
CA ILE A 40 -12.54 7.18 -9.79
C ILE A 40 -14.03 7.44 -9.93
N ARG A 41 -14.83 6.45 -9.53
CA ARG A 41 -16.27 6.59 -9.42
C ARG A 41 -16.69 6.64 -7.96
N ASP A 42 -17.35 7.72 -7.59
CA ASP A 42 -18.13 7.80 -6.36
C ASP A 42 -19.57 7.37 -6.64
N TYR A 43 -20.00 6.27 -6.02
CA TYR A 43 -21.33 5.69 -6.26
C TYR A 43 -22.46 6.46 -5.58
N LEU A 44 -22.17 7.34 -4.61
CA LEU A 44 -23.20 8.10 -3.91
C LEU A 44 -23.52 9.40 -4.61
N GLU A 45 -22.52 10.05 -5.20
CA GLU A 45 -22.66 11.39 -5.76
C GLU A 45 -22.58 11.41 -7.30
N ASN A 46 -22.42 10.25 -7.95
CA ASN A 46 -22.22 10.11 -9.41
C ASN A 46 -21.04 10.95 -9.95
N PHE A 47 -20.04 11.23 -9.11
CA PHE A 47 -18.84 11.93 -9.55
C PHE A 47 -17.91 10.98 -10.30
N HIS A 48 -17.42 11.46 -11.44
CA HIS A 48 -16.50 10.77 -12.32
C HIS A 48 -15.26 11.63 -12.53
N PHE A 49 -14.14 11.22 -11.95
CA PHE A 49 -12.86 11.88 -12.15
C PHE A 49 -12.01 11.05 -13.11
N GLU A 50 -11.70 11.62 -14.28
CA GLU A 50 -10.65 11.09 -15.16
C GLU A 50 -9.34 11.83 -14.86
N PHE A 51 -8.26 11.07 -14.72
CA PHE A 51 -6.94 11.65 -14.58
C PHE A 51 -5.90 10.81 -15.34
N ASP A 52 -4.76 11.44 -15.60
CA ASP A 52 -3.64 10.80 -16.28
C ASP A 52 -3.10 9.65 -15.40
N SER A 53 -3.26 8.42 -15.89
CA SER A 53 -2.80 7.22 -15.18
C SER A 53 -1.32 6.92 -15.38
N THR A 54 -0.56 7.77 -16.08
CA THR A 54 0.85 7.50 -16.37
C THR A 54 1.67 7.30 -15.09
N PHE A 55 1.37 8.06 -14.03
CA PHE A 55 1.97 7.86 -12.70
C PHE A 55 1.62 6.51 -12.05
N LEU A 56 0.51 5.90 -12.44
CA LEU A 56 -0.03 4.67 -11.87
C LEU A 56 0.39 3.41 -12.64
N ARG A 57 0.96 3.53 -13.84
CA ARG A 57 1.24 2.39 -14.72
C ARG A 57 2.20 1.36 -14.13
N GLU A 58 3.11 1.82 -13.28
CA GLU A 58 4.15 0.99 -12.65
C GLU A 58 3.93 0.85 -11.14
N LYS A 59 2.70 1.14 -10.69
CA LYS A 59 2.35 1.13 -9.28
C LYS A 59 1.38 0.02 -8.94
N LEU A 60 1.63 -0.63 -7.80
CA LEU A 60 0.71 -1.59 -7.21
C LEU A 60 -0.20 -0.90 -6.21
N PHE A 61 -1.52 -1.02 -6.39
CA PHE A 61 -2.50 -0.50 -5.45
C PHE A 61 -2.74 -1.47 -4.29
N ILE A 62 -2.65 -0.97 -3.06
CA ILE A 62 -2.74 -1.81 -1.85
C ILE A 62 -3.72 -1.28 -0.80
N GLY A 63 -4.45 -0.21 -1.10
CA GLY A 63 -5.50 0.32 -0.24
C GLY A 63 -5.96 1.72 -0.65
N SER A 64 -7.04 2.20 -0.03
CA SER A 64 -7.54 3.56 -0.21
C SER A 64 -8.22 4.06 1.07
N GLN A 65 -8.03 5.33 1.42
CA GLN A 65 -8.68 5.96 2.57
C GLN A 65 -8.63 7.50 2.47
N TYR A 66 -9.68 8.20 2.91
CA TYR A 66 -9.78 9.67 2.88
C TYR A 66 -9.52 10.31 1.50
N GLY A 67 -9.88 9.63 0.42
CA GLY A 67 -9.60 10.09 -0.96
C GLY A 67 -8.16 9.88 -1.43
N PHE A 68 -7.29 9.33 -0.59
CA PHE A 68 -5.97 8.86 -0.99
C PHE A 68 -6.01 7.38 -1.36
N VAL A 69 -5.11 7.00 -2.26
CA VAL A 69 -4.83 5.63 -2.62
C VAL A 69 -3.41 5.29 -2.19
N ALA A 70 -3.25 4.20 -1.46
CA ALA A 70 -1.95 3.66 -1.10
C ALA A 70 -1.38 2.86 -2.26
N VAL A 71 -0.17 3.22 -2.66
CA VAL A 71 0.52 2.65 -3.81
C VAL A 71 1.95 2.27 -3.47
N LEU A 72 2.43 1.21 -4.10
CA LEU A 72 3.83 0.83 -4.13
C LEU A 72 4.40 1.12 -5.51
N ASP A 73 5.64 1.57 -5.61
CA ASP A 73 6.35 1.64 -6.90
C ASP A 73 7.03 0.31 -7.27
N GLN A 74 7.79 0.31 -8.36
CA GLN A 74 8.57 -0.84 -8.84
C GLN A 74 9.58 -1.40 -7.81
N TYR A 75 9.97 -0.61 -6.82
CA TYR A 75 10.88 -1.01 -5.73
C TYR A 75 10.14 -1.31 -4.43
N SER A 76 8.81 -1.43 -4.46
CA SER A 76 7.97 -1.61 -3.28
C SER A 76 8.03 -0.44 -2.30
N GLU A 77 8.39 0.76 -2.76
CA GLU A 77 8.41 1.96 -1.94
C GLU A 77 7.00 2.53 -1.79
N PRO A 78 6.47 2.65 -0.55
CA PRO A 78 5.09 3.01 -0.32
C PRO A 78 4.87 4.53 -0.39
N SER A 79 3.73 4.93 -0.96
CA SER A 79 3.25 6.31 -0.95
C SER A 79 1.72 6.38 -0.92
N LEU A 80 1.20 7.51 -0.46
CA LEU A 80 -0.21 7.88 -0.58
C LEU A 80 -0.34 8.86 -1.74
N PHE A 81 -1.25 8.59 -2.65
CA PHE A 81 -1.54 9.44 -3.78
C PHE A 81 -2.97 9.98 -3.66
N ASN A 82 -3.20 11.27 -3.91
CA ASN A 82 -4.53 11.88 -3.99
C ASN A 82 -4.94 12.12 -5.46
N PRO A 83 -5.42 11.08 -6.16
CA PRO A 83 -5.79 11.20 -7.57
C PRO A 83 -6.90 12.21 -7.89
N PRO A 84 -8.01 12.33 -7.12
CA PRO A 84 -9.15 13.13 -7.56
C PRO A 84 -9.06 14.62 -7.21
N LEU A 85 -8.31 15.04 -6.18
CA LEU A 85 -8.41 16.42 -5.66
C LEU A 85 -7.18 17.29 -5.90
N THR A 86 -5.96 16.75 -5.75
CA THR A 86 -4.75 17.59 -5.75
C THR A 86 -3.59 17.02 -6.57
N GLY A 87 -3.58 15.71 -6.85
CA GLY A 87 -2.41 15.04 -7.39
C GLY A 87 -1.27 14.89 -6.38
N ASP A 88 -1.52 15.20 -5.09
CA ASP A 88 -0.50 15.15 -4.06
C ASP A 88 0.01 13.73 -3.85
N ILE A 89 1.32 13.63 -3.63
CA ILE A 89 2.01 12.38 -3.31
C ILE A 89 2.68 12.58 -1.96
N ILE A 90 2.32 11.73 -1.00
CA ILE A 90 2.93 11.69 0.32
C ILE A 90 3.73 10.39 0.42
N SER A 91 5.05 10.50 0.42
CA SER A 91 5.93 9.36 0.64
C SER A 91 5.75 8.81 2.05
N LEU A 92 5.57 7.49 2.16
CA LEU A 92 5.64 6.78 3.43
C LEU A 92 7.08 6.29 3.66
N PRO A 93 7.44 5.83 4.88
CA PRO A 93 8.77 5.34 5.12
C PRO A 93 9.15 4.19 4.19
N SER A 94 10.42 4.14 3.80
CA SER A 94 10.89 3.13 2.86
C SER A 94 10.70 1.72 3.41
N ILE A 95 10.47 0.75 2.53
CA ILE A 95 10.41 -0.67 2.90
C ILE A 95 11.70 -1.12 3.61
N THR A 96 12.84 -0.52 3.28
CA THR A 96 14.14 -0.79 3.93
C THR A 96 14.20 -0.36 5.39
N THR A 97 13.24 0.44 5.86
CA THR A 97 13.14 0.83 7.26
C THR A 97 12.40 -0.21 8.11
N VAL A 98 11.79 -1.21 7.48
CA VAL A 98 11.20 -2.37 8.17
C VAL A 98 12.31 -3.29 8.62
N GLN A 99 12.31 -3.68 9.90
CA GLN A 99 13.36 -4.51 10.48
C GLN A 99 13.56 -5.87 9.78
N THR A 100 12.50 -6.40 9.13
CA THR A 100 12.52 -7.70 8.43
C THR A 100 13.18 -7.60 7.05
N VAL A 101 13.46 -6.39 6.56
CA VAL A 101 13.91 -6.14 5.19
C VAL A 101 15.28 -5.50 5.18
N ARG A 102 16.16 -5.99 4.32
CA ARG A 102 17.48 -5.39 4.08
C ARG A 102 17.70 -5.19 2.58
N PRO A 103 18.24 -4.04 2.15
CA PRO A 103 18.61 -3.87 0.75
C PRO A 103 19.82 -4.75 0.40
N PHE A 104 19.76 -5.44 -0.73
CA PHE A 104 20.91 -6.12 -1.33
C PHE A 104 21.39 -5.32 -2.54
N ARG A 105 22.64 -4.85 -2.48
CA ARG A 105 23.22 -3.98 -3.50
C ARG A 105 24.32 -4.72 -4.27
N SER A 106 24.46 -4.39 -5.55
CA SER A 106 25.56 -4.86 -6.40
C SER A 106 26.90 -4.27 -5.93
N ALA A 107 28.01 -4.78 -6.48
CA ALA A 107 29.34 -4.23 -6.23
C ALA A 107 29.45 -2.72 -6.55
N ASN A 108 28.65 -2.24 -7.49
CA ASN A 108 28.60 -0.83 -7.88
C ASN A 108 27.61 0.00 -7.03
N GLY A 109 27.02 -0.57 -5.98
CA GLY A 109 26.11 0.12 -5.07
C GLY A 109 24.65 0.20 -5.51
N TYR A 110 24.30 -0.23 -6.72
CA TYR A 110 22.90 -0.26 -7.19
C TYR A 110 22.09 -1.27 -6.40
N LEU A 111 20.85 -0.92 -6.03
CA LEU A 111 19.90 -1.84 -5.41
C LEU A 111 19.50 -2.90 -6.44
N VAL A 112 19.64 -4.18 -6.09
CA VAL A 112 19.36 -5.30 -7.01
C VAL A 112 18.17 -6.13 -6.54
N SER A 113 17.99 -6.23 -5.24
CA SER A 113 16.98 -7.07 -4.60
C SER A 113 16.88 -6.69 -3.13
N TYR A 114 15.93 -7.28 -2.43
CA TYR A 114 15.90 -7.21 -0.97
C TYR A 114 16.10 -8.59 -0.36
N LEU A 115 16.61 -8.58 0.87
CA LEU A 115 16.64 -9.73 1.75
C LEU A 115 15.49 -9.59 2.73
N TYR A 116 14.63 -10.61 2.84
CA TYR A 116 13.49 -10.61 3.74
C TYR A 116 13.59 -11.77 4.73
N CYS A 117 13.31 -11.48 5.99
CA CYS A 117 13.20 -12.46 7.06
C CYS A 117 11.73 -12.57 7.48
N VAL A 118 11.11 -13.73 7.20
CA VAL A 118 9.71 -14.00 7.54
C VAL A 118 9.47 -13.91 9.05
N CYS A 119 10.47 -14.31 9.86
CA CYS A 119 10.33 -14.41 11.31
C CYS A 119 11.55 -13.87 12.06
N ILE A 120 11.60 -12.55 12.31
CA ILE A 120 12.65 -11.93 13.17
C ILE A 120 12.71 -12.55 14.57
N THR A 121 11.61 -13.15 15.01
CA THR A 121 11.48 -13.70 16.35
C THR A 121 12.29 -14.98 16.54
N ASN A 122 12.56 -15.69 15.43
CA ASN A 122 13.44 -16.84 15.39
C ASN A 122 14.82 -16.36 14.89
N PRO A 123 15.86 -16.33 15.75
CA PRO A 123 17.22 -15.96 15.35
C PRO A 123 17.79 -16.83 14.23
N GLU A 124 17.27 -18.06 14.07
CA GLU A 124 17.67 -19.00 13.02
C GLU A 124 16.92 -18.78 11.71
N SER A 125 15.91 -17.91 11.67
CA SER A 125 15.18 -17.62 10.44
C SER A 125 16.12 -16.97 9.42
N PRO A 126 16.36 -17.60 8.27
CA PRO A 126 17.25 -17.03 7.28
C PRO A 126 16.63 -15.76 6.68
N PHE A 127 17.52 -14.88 6.23
CA PHE A 127 17.16 -13.82 5.30
C PHE A 127 17.19 -14.41 3.90
N GLU A 128 16.03 -14.50 3.26
CA GLU A 128 15.90 -14.99 1.89
C GLU A 128 15.94 -13.82 0.90
N ARG A 129 16.58 -14.03 -0.24
CA ARG A 129 16.72 -13.01 -1.28
C ARG A 129 15.55 -13.10 -2.24
N TYR A 130 14.86 -11.98 -2.47
CA TYR A 130 13.87 -11.89 -3.54
C TYR A 130 14.11 -10.68 -4.44
N ALA A 131 13.96 -10.90 -5.75
CA ALA A 131 13.96 -9.84 -6.75
C ALA A 131 12.75 -8.92 -6.57
N PHE A 132 12.79 -7.71 -7.13
CA PHE A 132 11.72 -6.71 -6.97
C PHE A 132 10.36 -7.21 -7.45
N GLU A 133 10.33 -7.91 -8.59
CA GLU A 133 9.15 -8.55 -9.15
C GLU A 133 8.51 -9.50 -8.12
N HIS A 134 9.34 -10.38 -7.53
CA HIS A 134 8.90 -11.28 -6.48
C HIS A 134 8.50 -10.59 -5.17
N PHE A 135 9.00 -9.38 -4.87
CA PHE A 135 8.56 -8.60 -3.69
C PHE A 135 7.15 -8.01 -3.87
N GLN A 136 6.71 -7.82 -5.11
CA GLN A 136 5.32 -7.43 -5.40
C GLN A 136 4.41 -8.66 -5.43
N ASP A 137 4.91 -9.80 -5.92
CA ASP A 137 4.17 -11.07 -5.94
C ASP A 137 4.02 -11.69 -4.55
N ILE A 138 5.09 -11.65 -3.75
CA ILE A 138 5.08 -11.95 -2.32
C ILE A 138 4.62 -10.68 -1.64
N ILE A 139 3.29 -10.44 -1.67
CA ILE A 139 2.62 -9.24 -1.19
C ILE A 139 3.15 -8.84 0.19
N LEU A 140 4.23 -8.04 0.20
CA LEU A 140 4.89 -7.72 1.45
C LEU A 140 4.03 -6.68 2.14
N PHE A 141 3.71 -5.56 1.48
CA PHE A 141 2.63 -4.69 1.93
C PHE A 141 1.28 -5.24 1.44
N GLN A 142 0.55 -5.90 2.33
CA GLN A 142 -0.79 -6.43 2.04
C GLN A 142 -1.87 -5.36 2.13
N LYS A 143 -1.69 -4.39 3.03
CA LYS A 143 -2.63 -3.29 3.26
C LYS A 143 -1.90 -2.13 3.91
N ILE A 144 -2.25 -0.91 3.51
CA ILE A 144 -1.86 0.32 4.21
C ILE A 144 -3.12 1.13 4.52
N MET A 145 -3.21 1.63 5.75
CA MET A 145 -4.25 2.54 6.23
C MET A 145 -3.63 3.72 6.97
N VAL A 146 -4.37 4.80 7.10
CA VAL A 146 -3.99 6.00 7.84
C VAL A 146 -5.03 6.34 8.90
N SER A 147 -4.60 6.91 10.02
CA SER A 147 -5.47 7.21 11.16
C SER A 147 -6.39 8.43 10.95
N SER A 148 -6.06 9.30 9.99
CA SER A 148 -6.74 10.57 9.75
C SER A 148 -6.45 11.08 8.34
N ASN A 149 -7.19 12.10 7.89
CA ASN A 149 -7.07 12.68 6.56
C ASN A 149 -5.66 13.30 6.32
N PRO A 150 -4.85 12.76 5.39
CA PRO A 150 -3.50 13.26 5.10
C PRO A 150 -3.45 14.67 4.49
N SER A 151 -4.54 15.16 3.90
CA SER A 151 -4.58 16.50 3.28
C SER A 151 -4.51 17.65 4.29
N ILE A 152 -4.77 17.39 5.58
CA ILE A 152 -4.69 18.43 6.63
C ILE A 152 -3.23 18.78 6.92
N SER A 153 -2.38 17.76 7.03
CA SER A 153 -0.93 17.88 7.19
C SER A 153 -0.27 16.51 7.00
N SER A 154 0.90 16.47 6.37
CA SER A 154 1.72 15.25 6.29
C SER A 154 2.26 14.79 7.66
N SER A 155 2.13 15.61 8.69
CA SER A 155 2.54 15.30 10.06
C SER A 155 1.38 14.93 11.01
N SER A 156 0.13 14.87 10.52
CA SER A 156 -1.05 14.68 11.39
C SER A 156 -1.62 13.25 11.41
N PHE A 157 -1.06 12.33 10.64
CA PHE A 157 -1.58 10.96 10.55
C PHE A 157 -0.53 9.92 10.94
N VAL A 158 -0.99 8.80 11.49
CA VAL A 158 -0.22 7.57 11.66
C VAL A 158 -0.57 6.66 10.50
N ALA A 159 0.43 6.11 9.81
CA ALA A 159 0.20 5.04 8.84
C ALA A 159 0.38 3.68 9.52
N ALA A 160 -0.54 2.76 9.29
CA ALA A 160 -0.45 1.36 9.68
C ALA A 160 -0.37 0.49 8.44
N ALA A 161 0.46 -0.54 8.49
CA ALA A 161 0.70 -1.44 7.38
C ALA A 161 0.70 -2.89 7.84
N LEU A 162 0.11 -3.77 7.04
CA LEU A 162 0.34 -5.20 7.12
C LEU A 162 1.51 -5.56 6.22
N ILE A 163 2.61 -5.98 6.86
CA ILE A 163 3.88 -6.31 6.22
C ILE A 163 4.16 -7.82 6.39
N GLY A 164 3.79 -8.60 5.38
CA GLY A 164 3.64 -10.05 5.52
C GLY A 164 2.63 -10.36 6.64
N PRO A 165 2.95 -11.24 7.61
CA PRO A 165 2.07 -11.48 8.74
C PRO A 165 2.11 -10.38 9.82
N ASN A 166 3.00 -9.39 9.70
CA ASN A 166 3.29 -8.47 10.80
C ASN A 166 2.56 -7.13 10.65
N LEU A 167 2.15 -6.55 11.77
CA LEU A 167 1.65 -5.18 11.82
C LEU A 167 2.80 -4.20 12.04
N ALA A 168 2.88 -3.15 11.21
CA ALA A 168 3.83 -2.06 11.36
C ALA A 168 3.12 -0.72 11.44
N ILE A 169 3.69 0.21 12.21
CA ILE A 169 3.23 1.61 12.26
C ILE A 169 4.34 2.59 11.92
N ALA A 170 4.00 3.59 11.13
CA ALA A 170 4.83 4.74 10.81
C ALA A 170 4.23 5.97 11.49
N MET A 171 4.96 6.49 12.47
CA MET A 171 4.61 7.73 13.16
C MET A 171 5.04 8.93 12.31
N PRO A 172 4.26 10.01 12.29
CA PRO A 172 4.61 11.20 11.53
C PRO A 172 5.97 11.77 11.95
N GLY A 173 6.79 12.12 10.97
CA GLY A 173 8.14 12.68 11.18
C GLY A 173 9.21 11.69 11.68
N LYS A 174 8.89 10.42 11.94
CA LYS A 174 9.88 9.43 12.40
C LYS A 174 10.64 8.73 11.27
N GLY A 175 10.10 8.76 10.05
CA GLY A 175 10.78 8.24 8.86
C GLY A 175 11.09 6.74 8.88
N ARG A 176 10.40 5.95 9.71
CA ARG A 176 10.59 4.49 9.81
C ARG A 176 9.31 3.75 10.19
N TRP A 177 9.23 2.49 9.75
CA TRP A 177 8.25 1.52 10.23
C TRP A 177 8.68 0.94 11.58
N ASN A 178 7.76 0.87 12.54
CA ASN A 178 7.95 0.20 13.83
C ASN A 178 6.99 -0.99 13.87
N LEU A 179 7.54 -2.20 13.96
CA LEU A 179 6.72 -3.40 14.09
C LEU A 179 6.03 -3.40 15.45
N LEU A 180 4.69 -3.53 15.43
CA LEU A 180 3.90 -3.81 16.62
C LEU A 180 3.97 -5.31 16.92
N GLU A 181 3.77 -5.67 18.19
CA GLU A 181 4.04 -7.02 18.72
C GLU A 181 3.54 -8.21 17.87
N ARG A 182 4.20 -9.34 18.10
CA ARG A 182 4.27 -10.55 17.26
C ARG A 182 2.96 -11.35 17.19
N LYS A 183 1.97 -10.83 16.47
CA LYS A 183 0.78 -11.60 16.06
C LYS A 183 0.67 -11.64 14.54
N CYS A 184 0.19 -12.75 14.01
CA CYS A 184 -0.22 -12.83 12.61
C CYS A 184 -1.54 -12.08 12.48
N TYR A 185 -1.50 -10.89 11.89
CA TYR A 185 -2.69 -10.10 11.62
C TYR A 185 -3.23 -10.44 10.23
N MET A 186 -4.55 -10.63 10.14
CA MET A 186 -5.23 -10.88 8.87
C MET A 186 -5.78 -9.59 8.25
N ASP A 187 -6.05 -8.58 9.08
CA ASP A 187 -6.55 -7.28 8.64
C ASP A 187 -6.20 -6.19 9.66
N ILE A 188 -6.25 -4.93 9.21
CA ILE A 188 -6.11 -3.71 10.00
C ILE A 188 -7.27 -2.78 9.72
N MET A 189 -7.73 -2.08 10.77
CA MET A 189 -8.69 -0.98 10.70
C MET A 189 -8.38 0.02 11.80
N PHE A 190 -8.48 1.32 11.49
CA PHE A 190 -8.57 2.36 12.51
C PHE A 190 -10.05 2.51 12.92
N ARG A 191 -10.30 2.63 14.22
CA ARG A 191 -11.64 2.92 14.77
C ARG A 191 -11.73 4.38 15.18
#